data_AF-A0A356L4T3-F1
#
_entry.id   AF-A0A356L4T3-F1
#
_cell.length_a   1.000
_cell.length_b   1.000
_cell.length_c   1.000
_cell.angle_alpha   90.00
_cell.angle_beta   90.00
_cell.angle_gamma   90.00
#
_symmetry.space_group_name_H-M   'P 1'
#
loop_
_entity.id
_entity.type
_entity.pdbx_description
1 polymer ?
#
loop_
_entity_poly.entity_id
_entity_poly.type
_entity_poly.pdbx_seq_one_letter_code
_entity_poly.pdbx_strand_id
1 'polypeptide(L)'
;MICLTCLHENDSLAKTCAVCGSDFLIEETKNFIMRGGRKIPKSQWTEKMCAYRDIRKPGPILKGETKPINLLYLQGMLLKNIRKQTILRLILPAVCFFGVSAVFCLGALLVRNQPNLISVGSSENVVIFSFFASGLTFLFSLGFLTMILLKMKVYVSSYRGKRRYRRLSAKAYQEMTEALMDKGGKN
;
A
#
# COMPACT_ATOMS: atom_id res chain seq x y z
N MET A 1 -5.09 23.99 -6.88
CA MET A 1 -4.69 22.87 -7.76
C MET A 1 -3.18 22.74 -7.75
N ILE A 2 -2.62 21.53 -7.91
CA ILE A 2 -1.16 21.30 -7.93
C ILE A 2 -0.72 20.99 -9.36
N CYS A 3 0.33 21.67 -9.83
CA CYS A 3 0.97 21.31 -11.09
C CYS A 3 1.86 20.08 -10.93
N LEU A 4 1.63 19.02 -11.71
CA LEU A 4 2.44 17.81 -11.62
C LEU A 4 3.83 17.96 -12.24
N THR A 5 4.10 19.00 -13.01
CA THR A 5 5.42 19.22 -13.61
C THR A 5 6.36 19.99 -12.67
N CYS A 6 5.88 21.06 -12.03
CA CYS A 6 6.70 21.91 -11.16
C CYS A 6 6.29 21.92 -9.69
N LEU A 7 5.21 21.22 -9.31
CA LEU A 7 4.63 21.20 -7.96
C LEU A 7 4.09 22.53 -7.44
N HIS A 8 4.05 23.57 -8.26
CA HIS A 8 3.46 24.85 -7.87
C HIS A 8 1.95 24.73 -7.63
N GLU A 9 1.48 25.33 -6.54
CA GLU A 9 0.07 25.49 -6.25
C GLU A 9 -0.51 26.63 -7.08
N ASN A 10 -1.57 26.34 -7.81
CA ASN A 10 -2.28 27.28 -8.66
C ASN A 10 -3.72 27.46 -8.15
N ASP A 11 -4.34 28.57 -8.53
CA ASP A 11 -5.75 28.84 -8.27
C ASP A 11 -6.66 27.73 -8.77
N SER A 12 -7.81 27.53 -8.11
CA SER A 12 -8.80 26.49 -8.44
C SER A 12 -9.41 26.63 -9.84
N LEU A 13 -9.31 27.81 -10.46
CA LEU A 13 -9.83 28.10 -11.79
C LEU A 13 -8.75 28.09 -12.90
N ALA A 14 -7.47 27.90 -12.54
CA ALA A 14 -6.38 27.96 -13.49
C ALA A 14 -6.43 26.79 -14.49
N LYS A 15 -6.36 27.09 -15.80
CA LYS A 15 -6.26 26.07 -16.86
C LYS A 15 -4.83 25.60 -17.09
N THR A 16 -3.86 26.46 -16.80
CA THR A 16 -2.42 26.22 -16.96
C THR A 16 -1.67 26.72 -15.74
N CYS A 17 -0.50 26.14 -15.49
CA CYS A 17 0.36 26.53 -14.39
C CYS A 17 0.99 27.91 -14.63
N ALA A 18 0.90 28.82 -13.67
CA ALA A 18 1.49 30.16 -13.74
C ALA A 18 3.02 30.14 -13.88
N VAL A 19 3.69 29.13 -13.29
CA VAL A 19 5.16 29.04 -13.29
C VAL A 19 5.72 28.35 -14.55
N CYS A 20 5.23 27.15 -14.91
CA CYS A 20 5.82 26.36 -16.00
C CYS A 20 4.95 26.24 -17.26
N GLY A 21 3.78 26.91 -17.28
CA GLY A 21 2.85 26.86 -18.42
C GLY A 21 2.21 25.49 -18.67
N SER A 22 2.42 24.51 -17.80
CA SER A 22 1.86 23.16 -17.95
C SER A 22 0.36 23.15 -17.65
N ASP A 23 -0.42 22.52 -18.51
CA ASP A 23 -1.81 22.15 -18.32
C ASP A 23 -1.99 20.93 -17.40
N PHE A 24 -0.90 20.37 -16.88
CA PHE A 24 -0.90 19.18 -16.05
C PHE A 24 -1.21 19.50 -14.57
N LEU A 25 -2.37 20.11 -14.37
CA LEU A 25 -2.92 20.48 -13.07
C LEU A 25 -3.82 19.37 -12.54
N ILE A 26 -3.74 19.13 -11.23
CA ILE A 26 -4.64 18.22 -10.52
C ILE A 26 -5.23 18.89 -9.28
N GLU A 27 -6.42 18.44 -8.90
CA GLU A 27 -7.03 18.74 -7.61
C GLU A 27 -7.18 17.44 -6.82
N GLU A 28 -6.63 17.42 -5.61
CA GLU A 28 -6.73 16.26 -4.73
C GLU A 28 -7.87 16.45 -3.74
N THR A 29 -8.90 15.61 -3.84
CA THR A 29 -10.00 15.53 -2.85
C THR A 29 -9.78 14.32 -1.93
N LYS A 30 -10.69 14.02 -0.99
CA LYS A 30 -10.55 12.85 -0.10
C LYS A 30 -10.38 11.52 -0.86
N ASN A 31 -11.21 11.28 -1.88
CA ASN A 31 -11.31 9.97 -2.54
C ASN A 31 -10.92 9.98 -4.03
N PHE A 32 -10.79 11.15 -4.65
CA PHE A 32 -10.60 11.30 -6.08
C PHE A 32 -9.56 12.38 -6.41
N ILE A 33 -8.99 12.26 -7.60
CA ILE A 33 -8.18 13.28 -8.25
C ILE A 33 -9.02 13.85 -9.38
N MET A 34 -9.24 15.17 -9.38
CA MET A 34 -9.83 15.87 -10.51
C MET A 34 -8.71 16.27 -11.46
N ARG A 35 -8.87 15.93 -12.75
CA ARG A 35 -7.92 16.29 -13.80
C ARG A 35 -8.67 16.60 -15.09
N GLY A 36 -8.56 17.84 -15.58
CA GLY A 36 -9.24 18.25 -16.82
C GLY A 36 -10.74 17.95 -16.81
N GLY A 37 -11.42 18.20 -15.69
CA GLY A 37 -12.84 17.90 -15.49
C GLY A 37 -13.17 16.41 -15.25
N ARG A 38 -12.21 15.48 -15.38
CA ARG A 38 -12.43 14.06 -15.12
C ARG A 38 -12.12 13.70 -13.68
N LYS A 39 -13.03 12.94 -13.06
CA LYS A 39 -12.90 12.38 -11.72
C LYS A 39 -12.22 11.02 -11.78
N ILE A 40 -11.03 10.91 -11.20
CA ILE A 40 -10.24 9.66 -11.17
C ILE A 40 -10.14 9.16 -9.73
N PRO A 41 -10.54 7.91 -9.40
CA PRO A 41 -10.35 7.36 -8.08
C PRO A 41 -8.87 7.34 -7.67
N LYS A 42 -8.54 7.73 -6.43
CA LYS A 42 -7.14 7.76 -5.96
C LYS A 42 -6.41 6.42 -6.13
N SER A 43 -7.11 5.31 -5.92
CA SER A 43 -6.55 3.97 -6.11
C SER A 43 -6.06 3.73 -7.54
N GLN A 44 -6.87 4.11 -8.54
CA GLN A 44 -6.51 4.01 -9.95
C GLN A 44 -5.41 5.01 -10.32
N TRP A 45 -5.48 6.22 -9.77
CA TRP A 45 -4.45 7.23 -9.96
C TRP A 45 -3.08 6.78 -9.45
N THR A 46 -3.01 6.28 -8.21
CA THR A 46 -1.78 5.72 -7.65
C THR A 46 -1.25 4.56 -8.47
N GLU A 47 -2.12 3.66 -8.93
CA GLU A 47 -1.72 2.55 -9.78
C GLU A 47 -1.13 3.02 -11.11
N LYS A 48 -1.78 3.98 -11.77
CA LYS A 48 -1.30 4.59 -13.02
C LYS A 48 0.07 5.24 -12.81
N MET A 49 0.24 5.96 -11.70
CA MET A 49 1.48 6.67 -11.35
C MET A 49 2.61 5.74 -10.89
N CYS A 50 2.32 4.51 -10.45
CA CYS A 50 3.34 3.53 -10.04
C CYS A 50 3.74 2.57 -11.17
N ALA A 51 3.16 2.69 -12.37
CA ALA A 51 3.36 1.76 -13.48
C ALA A 51 4.50 2.15 -14.45
N TYR A 52 5.35 3.12 -14.10
CA TYR A 52 6.35 3.64 -15.03
C TYR A 52 7.49 2.67 -15.31
N ARG A 53 7.92 2.70 -16.58
CA ARG A 53 8.94 1.81 -17.12
C ARG A 53 10.12 2.54 -17.76
N ASP A 54 10.06 3.86 -17.93
CA ASP A 54 11.10 4.63 -18.64
C ASP A 54 11.39 5.94 -17.90
N ILE A 55 12.56 6.02 -17.27
CA ILE A 55 13.06 7.21 -16.57
C ILE A 55 14.07 7.87 -17.51
N ARG A 56 13.58 8.56 -18.56
CA ARG A 56 14.43 9.42 -19.41
C ARG A 56 14.28 10.87 -18.97
N LYS A 57 15.36 11.65 -19.05
CA LYS A 57 15.30 13.11 -18.86
C LYS A 57 14.50 13.73 -20.01
N PRO A 58 13.66 14.77 -19.77
CA PRO A 58 13.57 15.63 -18.59
C PRO A 58 12.69 15.12 -17.44
N GLY A 59 12.18 13.89 -17.51
CA GLY A 59 11.37 13.26 -16.47
C GLY A 59 10.46 12.18 -17.06
N PRO A 60 9.91 11.28 -16.24
CA PRO A 60 8.98 10.26 -16.72
C PRO A 60 7.71 10.90 -17.30
N ILE A 61 7.43 10.58 -18.56
CA ILE A 61 6.24 11.02 -19.29
C ILE A 61 5.19 9.90 -19.20
N LEU A 62 3.96 10.23 -18.79
CA LEU A 62 2.86 9.26 -18.80
C LEU A 62 2.56 8.82 -20.24
N LYS A 63 2.17 7.55 -20.40
CA LYS A 63 1.63 7.08 -21.68
C LYS A 63 0.43 7.96 -22.09
N GLY A 64 0.55 8.62 -23.24
CA GLY A 64 -0.47 9.51 -23.79
C GLY A 64 -0.36 10.97 -23.34
N GLU A 65 0.69 11.35 -22.63
CA GLU A 65 0.95 12.72 -22.21
C GLU A 65 2.21 13.26 -22.89
N THR A 66 2.30 14.58 -23.00
CA THR A 66 3.43 15.28 -23.64
C THR A 66 4.36 15.94 -22.64
N LYS A 67 3.90 16.16 -21.39
CA LYS A 67 4.64 16.87 -20.36
C LYS A 67 5.26 15.91 -19.33
N PRO A 68 6.47 16.22 -18.83
CA PRO A 68 7.10 15.42 -17.78
C PRO A 68 6.38 15.59 -16.44
N ILE A 69 6.35 14.51 -15.66
CA ILE A 69 5.92 14.56 -14.26
C ILE A 69 7.13 14.77 -13.36
N ASN A 70 6.95 15.63 -12.36
CA ASN A 70 7.90 15.89 -11.30
C ASN A 70 8.19 14.58 -10.55
N LEU A 71 9.48 14.27 -10.42
CA LEU A 71 9.93 13.06 -9.75
C LEU A 71 9.49 13.01 -8.28
N LEU A 72 9.50 14.13 -7.55
CA LEU A 72 9.07 14.18 -6.15
C LEU A 72 7.59 13.80 -5.99
N TYR A 73 6.74 14.15 -6.96
CA TYR A 73 5.35 13.72 -6.96
C TYR A 73 5.24 12.19 -7.05
N LEU A 74 5.94 11.59 -8.02
CA LEU A 74 5.91 10.14 -8.22
C LEU A 74 6.51 9.38 -7.03
N GLN A 75 7.54 9.94 -6.40
CA GLN A 75 8.11 9.43 -5.16
C GLN A 75 7.08 9.38 -4.05
N GLY A 76 6.39 10.49 -3.78
CA GLY A 76 5.34 10.55 -2.78
C GLY A 76 4.24 9.51 -3.05
N MET A 77 3.87 9.31 -4.31
CA MET A 77 2.88 8.32 -4.72
C MET A 77 3.36 6.87 -4.52
N LEU A 78 4.62 6.56 -4.86
CA LEU A 78 5.21 5.25 -4.65
C LEU A 78 5.31 4.91 -3.16
N LEU A 79 5.79 5.85 -2.33
CA LEU A 79 5.89 5.66 -0.89
C LEU A 79 4.52 5.45 -0.23
N LYS A 80 3.52 6.23 -0.65
CA LYS A 80 2.12 6.03 -0.24
C LYS A 80 1.61 4.62 -0.63
N ASN A 81 1.93 4.16 -1.84
CA ASN A 81 1.57 2.81 -2.30
C ASN A 81 2.23 1.73 -1.43
N ILE A 82 3.55 1.83 -1.22
CA ILE A 82 4.33 0.91 -0.41
C ILE A 82 3.77 0.82 1.01
N ARG A 83 3.56 1.97 1.67
CA ARG A 83 3.03 2.02 3.04
C ARG A 83 1.65 1.35 3.12
N LYS A 84 0.73 1.74 2.23
CA LYS A 84 -0.63 1.21 2.21
C LYS A 84 -0.65 -0.30 2.01
N GLN A 85 0.11 -0.80 1.03
CA GLN A 85 0.08 -2.21 0.66
C GLN A 85 0.84 -3.07 1.67
N THR A 86 1.92 -2.56 2.28
CA THR A 86 2.60 -3.24 3.39
C THR A 86 1.66 -3.39 4.59
N ILE A 87 0.90 -2.35 4.95
CA ILE A 87 -0.09 -2.45 6.03
C ILE A 87 -1.15 -3.50 5.67
N LEU A 88 -1.78 -3.37 4.50
CA LEU A 88 -2.92 -4.20 4.12
C LEU A 88 -2.55 -5.68 3.92
N ARG A 89 -1.34 -5.97 3.42
CA ARG A 89 -0.95 -7.32 2.99
C ARG A 89 -0.01 -8.03 3.97
N LEU A 90 0.57 -7.31 4.91
CA LEU A 90 1.54 -7.88 5.84
C LEU A 90 1.13 -7.65 7.29
N ILE A 91 0.93 -6.40 7.69
CA ILE A 91 0.61 -6.05 9.08
C ILE A 91 -0.79 -6.49 9.45
N LEU A 92 -1.79 -6.17 8.63
CA LEU A 92 -3.19 -6.50 8.91
C LEU A 92 -3.41 -8.02 9.01
N PRO A 93 -2.93 -8.87 8.07
CA PRO A 93 -3.02 -10.32 8.22
C PRO A 93 -2.34 -10.83 9.49
N ALA A 94 -1.14 -10.33 9.83
CA ALA A 94 -0.45 -10.72 11.07
C ALA A 94 -1.32 -10.48 12.31
N VAL A 95 -1.88 -9.26 12.42
CA VAL A 95 -2.74 -8.87 13.54
C VAL A 95 -4.04 -9.69 13.56
N CYS A 96 -4.68 -9.89 12.41
CA CYS A 96 -5.91 -10.68 12.33
C CYS A 96 -5.69 -12.15 12.73
N PHE A 97 -4.65 -12.79 12.21
CA PHE A 97 -4.34 -14.18 12.57
C PHE A 97 -3.96 -14.32 14.04
N PHE A 98 -3.21 -13.37 14.59
CA PHE A 98 -2.90 -13.33 16.02
C PHE A 98 -4.17 -13.17 16.88
N GLY A 99 -5.06 -12.24 16.51
CA GLY A 99 -6.31 -12.02 17.23
C GLY A 99 -7.22 -13.24 17.20
N VAL A 100 -7.37 -13.89 16.05
CA VAL A 100 -8.16 -15.13 15.92
C VAL A 100 -7.54 -16.26 16.75
N SER A 101 -6.22 -16.41 16.73
CA SER A 101 -5.51 -17.37 17.58
C SER A 101 -5.81 -17.15 19.07
N ALA A 102 -5.71 -15.91 19.54
CA ALA A 102 -6.01 -15.55 20.92
C ALA A 102 -7.48 -15.87 21.29
N VAL A 103 -8.44 -15.60 20.40
CA VAL A 103 -9.86 -15.94 20.61
C VAL A 103 -10.05 -17.45 20.77
N PHE A 104 -9.45 -18.28 19.91
CA PHE A 104 -9.53 -19.73 20.04
C PHE A 104 -8.88 -20.24 21.33
N CYS A 105 -7.73 -19.68 21.71
CA CYS A 105 -7.04 -20.02 22.95
C CYS A 105 -7.89 -19.68 24.19
N LEU A 106 -8.44 -18.46 24.25
CA LEU A 106 -9.32 -18.02 25.34
C LEU A 106 -10.60 -18.86 25.39
N GLY A 107 -11.22 -19.14 24.24
CA GLY A 107 -12.39 -20.02 24.16
C GLY A 107 -12.11 -21.42 24.71
N ALA A 108 -10.96 -22.01 24.36
CA ALA A 108 -10.54 -23.31 24.89
C ALA A 108 -10.38 -23.28 26.42
N LEU A 109 -9.76 -22.22 26.97
CA LEU A 109 -9.58 -22.07 28.42
C LEU A 109 -10.92 -21.91 29.15
N LEU A 110 -11.86 -21.15 28.58
CA LEU A 110 -13.20 -20.99 29.15
C LEU A 110 -13.96 -22.31 29.18
N VAL A 111 -14.01 -23.05 28.06
CA VAL A 111 -14.68 -24.36 28.01
C VAL A 111 -14.04 -25.36 28.97
N ARG A 112 -12.71 -25.34 29.09
CA ARG A 112 -12.00 -26.22 30.03
C ARG A 112 -12.37 -25.94 31.49
N ASN A 113 -12.52 -24.68 31.86
CA ASN A 113 -12.85 -24.28 33.23
C ASN A 113 -14.35 -24.36 33.53
N GLN A 114 -15.20 -24.30 32.50
CA GLN A 114 -16.66 -24.35 32.62
C GLN A 114 -17.24 -25.31 31.57
N PRO A 115 -17.13 -26.64 31.79
CA PRO A 115 -17.54 -27.63 30.80
C PRO A 115 -19.05 -27.57 30.47
N ASN A 116 -19.86 -27.04 31.40
CA ASN A 116 -21.30 -26.87 31.25
C ASN A 116 -21.69 -25.83 30.16
N LEU A 117 -20.73 -25.07 29.62
CA LEU A 117 -20.95 -24.17 28.48
C LEU A 117 -21.27 -24.93 27.18
N ILE A 118 -20.89 -26.20 27.10
CA ILE A 118 -21.15 -27.06 25.93
C ILE A 118 -22.39 -27.90 26.22
N SER A 119 -23.51 -27.54 25.60
CA SER A 119 -24.77 -28.28 25.74
C SER A 119 -24.86 -29.51 24.84
N VAL A 120 -24.03 -29.58 23.79
CA VAL A 120 -24.03 -30.67 22.81
C VAL A 120 -22.59 -31.02 22.44
N GLY A 121 -22.22 -32.28 22.63
CA GLY A 121 -20.89 -32.82 22.30
C GLY A 121 -19.93 -32.91 23.48
N SER A 122 -18.73 -33.43 23.21
CA SER A 122 -17.66 -33.55 24.23
C SER A 122 -16.89 -32.25 24.36
N SER A 123 -16.88 -31.67 25.56
CA SER A 123 -16.10 -30.47 25.90
C SER A 123 -14.61 -30.68 25.66
N GLU A 124 -14.09 -31.89 25.87
CA GLU A 124 -12.70 -32.24 25.61
C GLU A 124 -12.35 -32.11 24.12
N ASN A 125 -13.21 -32.61 23.24
CA ASN A 125 -13.01 -32.49 21.79
C ASN A 125 -13.00 -31.02 21.33
N VAL A 126 -13.88 -30.20 21.91
CA VAL A 126 -13.95 -28.75 21.62
C VAL A 126 -12.65 -28.06 22.06
N VAL A 127 -12.11 -28.41 23.22
CA VAL A 127 -10.86 -27.84 23.75
C VAL A 127 -9.68 -28.23 22.86
N ILE A 128 -9.55 -29.52 22.50
CA ILE A 128 -8.47 -30.02 21.62
C ILE A 128 -8.51 -29.33 20.26
N PHE A 129 -9.68 -29.26 19.64
CA PHE A 129 -9.85 -28.59 18.34
C PHE A 129 -9.49 -27.10 18.43
N SER A 130 -9.94 -26.41 19.48
CA SER A 130 -9.68 -24.99 19.66
C SER A 130 -8.18 -24.69 19.85
N PHE A 131 -7.46 -25.53 20.61
CA PHE A 131 -6.01 -25.39 20.73
C PHE A 131 -5.29 -25.65 19.40
N PHE A 132 -5.73 -26.66 18.64
CA PHE A 132 -5.18 -26.92 17.31
C PHE A 132 -5.41 -25.72 16.36
N ALA A 133 -6.63 -25.19 16.29
CA ALA A 133 -6.97 -24.02 15.47
C ALA A 133 -6.19 -22.76 15.92
N SER A 134 -6.05 -22.56 17.23
CA SER A 134 -5.22 -21.50 17.81
C SER A 134 -3.76 -21.63 17.37
N GLY A 135 -3.17 -22.82 17.47
CA GLY A 135 -1.79 -23.08 17.05
C GLY A 135 -1.59 -22.84 15.55
N LEU A 136 -2.50 -23.35 14.71
CA LEU A 136 -2.42 -23.17 13.27
C LEU A 136 -2.49 -21.69 12.86
N THR A 137 -3.45 -20.94 13.42
CA THR A 137 -3.59 -19.50 13.15
C THR A 137 -2.41 -18.69 13.70
N PHE A 138 -1.84 -19.09 14.84
CA PHE A 138 -0.62 -18.50 15.38
C PHE A 138 0.57 -18.67 14.43
N LEU A 139 0.76 -19.87 13.85
CA LEU A 139 1.82 -20.13 12.87
C LEU A 139 1.69 -19.22 11.64
N PHE A 140 0.48 -19.00 11.13
CA PHE A 140 0.26 -18.03 10.05
C PHE A 140 0.67 -16.62 10.47
N SER A 141 0.30 -16.18 11.67
CA SER A 141 0.72 -14.88 12.21
C SER A 141 2.25 -14.75 12.28
N LEU A 142 2.94 -15.78 12.78
CA LEU A 142 4.41 -15.82 12.83
C LEU A 142 5.06 -15.73 11.44
N GLY A 143 4.45 -16.34 10.43
CA GLY A 143 4.90 -16.22 9.04
C GLY A 143 4.90 -14.76 8.58
N PHE A 144 3.81 -14.03 8.81
CA PHE A 144 3.74 -12.59 8.48
C PHE A 144 4.64 -11.74 9.38
N LEU A 145 4.75 -12.07 10.67
CA LEU A 145 5.61 -11.35 11.61
C LEU A 145 7.08 -11.46 11.21
N THR A 146 7.55 -12.65 10.83
CA THR A 146 8.90 -12.86 10.32
C THR A 146 9.17 -11.97 9.10
N MET A 147 8.21 -11.85 8.18
CA MET A 147 8.33 -10.95 7.04
C MET A 147 8.43 -9.47 7.44
N ILE A 148 7.70 -9.06 8.50
CA ILE A 148 7.77 -7.69 9.06
C ILE A 148 9.14 -7.46 9.71
N LEU A 149 9.64 -8.42 10.49
CA LEU A 149 10.95 -8.35 11.16
C LEU A 149 12.10 -8.28 10.15
N LEU A 150 11.99 -8.99 9.03
CA LEU A 150 12.89 -8.87 7.87
C LEU A 150 12.71 -7.55 7.09
N LYS A 151 11.91 -6.62 7.61
CA LYS A 151 11.63 -5.30 7.05
C LYS A 151 11.14 -5.35 5.60
N MET A 152 10.45 -6.42 5.21
CA MET A 152 9.91 -6.53 3.86
C MET A 152 8.81 -5.50 3.64
N LYS A 153 8.80 -4.93 2.44
CA LYS A 153 7.78 -4.01 1.96
C LYS A 153 7.02 -4.63 0.80
N VAL A 154 5.77 -4.23 0.61
CA VAL A 154 4.93 -4.66 -0.51
C VAL A 154 4.43 -3.45 -1.25
N TYR A 155 4.44 -3.51 -2.58
CA TYR A 155 3.82 -2.51 -3.45
C TYR A 155 3.06 -3.18 -4.59
N VAL A 156 2.16 -2.41 -5.20
CA VAL A 156 1.42 -2.82 -6.39
C VAL A 156 1.98 -2.11 -7.60
N SER A 157 2.30 -2.89 -8.61
CA SER A 157 2.63 -2.42 -9.96
C SER A 157 1.57 -2.90 -10.94
N SER A 158 1.26 -2.10 -11.96
CA SER A 158 0.40 -2.52 -13.06
C SER A 158 1.26 -2.76 -14.29
N TYR A 159 1.20 -3.97 -14.86
CA TYR A 159 1.93 -4.30 -16.08
C TYR A 159 0.97 -4.91 -17.10
N ARG A 160 0.87 -4.29 -18.29
CA ARG A 160 -0.09 -4.68 -19.35
C ARG A 160 -1.52 -4.84 -18.83
N GLY A 161 -1.96 -3.91 -17.99
CA GLY A 161 -3.30 -3.92 -17.38
C GLY A 161 -3.52 -4.95 -16.27
N LYS A 162 -2.52 -5.77 -15.93
CA LYS A 162 -2.59 -6.73 -14.83
C LYS A 162 -1.89 -6.19 -13.58
N ARG A 163 -2.60 -6.21 -12.45
CA ARG A 163 -2.04 -5.89 -11.13
C ARG A 163 -1.10 -6.99 -10.67
N ARG A 164 0.12 -6.61 -10.29
CA ARG A 164 1.13 -7.50 -9.71
C ARG A 164 1.64 -6.92 -8.39
N TYR A 165 1.51 -7.72 -7.34
CA TYR A 165 2.11 -7.43 -6.04
C TYR A 165 3.58 -7.80 -6.09
N ARG A 166 4.44 -6.89 -5.66
CA ARG A 166 5.87 -7.12 -5.59
C ARG A 166 6.33 -6.91 -4.16
N ARG A 167 7.18 -7.82 -3.70
CA ARG A 167 7.88 -7.71 -2.44
C ARG A 167 9.19 -6.98 -2.67
N LEU A 168 9.60 -6.23 -1.67
CA LEU A 168 10.79 -5.41 -1.72
C LEU A 168 11.56 -5.61 -0.42
N SER A 169 12.83 -5.95 -0.53
CA SER A 169 13.73 -6.04 0.62
C SER A 169 14.04 -4.63 1.15
N ALA A 170 14.50 -4.54 2.39
CA ALA A 170 14.94 -3.27 2.96
C ALA A 170 16.02 -2.59 2.12
N LYS A 171 16.99 -3.36 1.59
CA LYS A 171 18.04 -2.86 0.71
C LYS A 171 17.49 -2.30 -0.59
N ALA A 172 16.62 -3.05 -1.28
CA ALA A 172 16.02 -2.57 -2.53
C ALA A 172 15.08 -1.37 -2.32
N TYR A 173 14.49 -1.24 -1.12
CA TYR A 173 13.78 -0.03 -0.72
C TYR A 173 14.71 1.16 -0.52
N GLN A 174 15.83 0.98 0.18
CA GLN A 174 16.86 2.00 0.38
C GLN A 174 17.46 2.46 -0.95
N GLU A 175 17.89 1.52 -1.81
CA GLU A 175 18.41 1.80 -3.15
C GLU A 175 17.41 2.57 -4.00
N MET A 176 16.13 2.21 -3.94
CA MET A 176 15.09 3.00 -4.60
C MET A 176 14.98 4.40 -3.99
N THR A 177 14.91 4.55 -2.67
CA THR A 177 14.80 5.88 -2.05
C THR A 177 16.03 6.75 -2.28
N GLU A 178 17.24 6.17 -2.30
CA GLU A 178 18.51 6.87 -2.52
C GLU A 178 18.69 7.28 -3.98
N ALA A 179 18.46 6.36 -4.93
CA ALA A 179 18.44 6.69 -6.36
C ALA A 179 17.37 7.75 -6.71
N LEU A 180 16.37 7.89 -5.85
CA LEU A 180 15.32 8.91 -5.94
C LEU A 180 15.75 10.25 -5.29
N MET A 181 16.54 10.26 -4.21
CA MET A 181 17.07 11.47 -3.58
C MET A 181 18.20 12.12 -4.40
N ASP A 182 19.12 11.32 -4.95
CA ASP A 182 20.24 11.82 -5.77
C ASP A 182 19.80 12.51 -7.08
N LYS A 183 18.60 12.17 -7.58
CA LYS A 183 18.03 12.77 -8.79
C LYS A 183 17.14 13.99 -8.50
N GLY A 184 16.74 14.19 -7.24
CA GLY A 184 15.89 15.32 -6.82
C GLY A 184 16.68 16.55 -6.37
N GLY A 185 17.93 16.39 -5.94
CA GLY A 185 18.79 17.48 -5.42
C GLY A 185 19.68 18.18 -6.46
N LYS A 186 19.58 17.86 -7.75
CA LYS A 186 20.41 18.45 -8.82
C LYS A 186 19.65 19.40 -9.77
N ASN A 187 18.51 19.95 -9.33
CA ASN A 187 17.76 20.95 -10.08
C ASN A 187 17.71 22.27 -9.33
#